data_AF-A0A4V2PZ90-F1
#
_entry.id   AF-A0A4V2PZ90-F1
#
_cell.length_a   1.000
_cell.length_b   1.000
_cell.length_c   1.000
_cell.angle_alpha   90.00
_cell.angle_beta   90.00
_cell.angle_gamma   90.00
#
_symmetry.space_group_name_H-M   'P 1'
#
loop_
_entity.id
_entity.type
_entity.pdbx_description
1 polymer ?
#
loop_
_entity_poly.entity_id
_entity_poly.type
_entity_poly.pdbx_seq_one_letter_code
_entity_poly.pdbx_strand_id
1 'polypeptide(L)'
;MEHLIRILNDKDRRTLAWLREQVGEAALGAAAERCGGPTKPYVSRVCRCLGLRPPIFGESRPHISTATAERSLASIREILAAAAARRGPGSVRV
;
A
#
# COMPACT_ATOMS: atom_id res chain seq x y z
N MET A 1 -2.10 -4.34 -21.25
CA MET A 1 -3.38 -4.27 -20.49
C MET A 1 -3.19 -3.94 -19.00
N GLU A 2 -1.99 -3.53 -18.56
CA GLU A 2 -1.61 -3.45 -17.14
C GLU A 2 -2.12 -2.19 -16.38
N HIS A 3 -2.96 -1.36 -16.99
CA HIS A 3 -3.41 -0.07 -16.41
C HIS A 3 -4.89 0.01 -16.04
N LEU A 4 -5.63 -1.10 -16.13
CA LEU A 4 -7.06 -1.13 -15.79
C LEU A 4 -7.30 -1.24 -14.28
N ILE A 5 -6.32 -1.72 -13.52
CA ILE A 5 -6.46 -1.99 -12.09
C ILE A 5 -5.61 -0.99 -11.30
N ARG A 6 -6.18 -0.43 -10.24
CA ARG A 6 -5.48 0.50 -9.36
C ARG A 6 -4.53 -0.27 -8.44
N ILE A 7 -3.24 0.00 -8.58
CA ILE A 7 -2.16 -0.56 -7.76
C ILE A 7 -1.67 0.54 -6.82
N LEU A 8 -1.75 0.33 -5.50
CA LEU A 8 -1.28 1.29 -4.50
C LEU A 8 -0.02 0.77 -3.79
N ASN A 9 0.03 -0.52 -3.49
CA ASN A 9 1.08 -1.10 -2.65
C ASN A 9 1.85 -2.24 -3.35
N ASP A 10 3.00 -2.61 -2.80
CA ASP A 10 3.78 -3.78 -3.26
C ASP A 10 2.95 -5.08 -3.17
N LYS A 11 2.10 -5.17 -2.14
CA LYS A 11 1.11 -6.24 -1.98
C LYS A 11 0.16 -6.35 -3.17
N ASP A 12 -0.28 -5.23 -3.72
CA ASP A 12 -1.18 -5.21 -4.89
C ASP A 12 -0.45 -5.73 -6.12
N ARG A 13 0.83 -5.38 -6.32
CA ARG A 13 1.66 -5.92 -7.40
C ARG A 13 1.82 -7.43 -7.30
N ARG A 14 2.11 -7.95 -6.10
CA ARG A 14 2.22 -9.41 -5.86
C ARG A 14 0.89 -10.12 -6.12
N THR A 15 -0.20 -9.52 -5.67
CA THR A 15 -1.55 -10.05 -5.89
C THR A 15 -1.91 -10.07 -7.37
N LEU A 16 -1.52 -9.04 -8.12
CA LEU A 16 -1.74 -8.96 -9.56
C LEU A 16 -0.92 -10.01 -10.32
N ALA A 17 0.35 -10.21 -9.95
CA ALA A 17 1.20 -11.24 -10.54
C ALA A 17 0.61 -12.65 -10.30
N TRP A 18 0.18 -12.93 -9.07
CA TRP A 18 -0.50 -14.17 -8.74
C TRP A 18 -1.81 -14.35 -9.53
N LEU A 19 -2.64 -13.30 -9.65
CA LEU A 19 -3.85 -13.36 -10.47
C LEU A 19 -3.51 -13.66 -11.94
N ARG A 20 -2.45 -13.05 -12.48
CA ARG A 20 -1.99 -13.30 -13.85
C ARG A 20 -1.57 -14.76 -14.05
N GLU A 21 -0.95 -15.39 -13.06
CA GLU A 21 -0.61 -16.82 -13.10
C GLU A 21 -1.84 -17.73 -13.02
N GLN A 22 -2.86 -17.35 -12.24
CA GLN A 22 -4.04 -18.21 -12.01
C GLN A 22 -5.08 -18.17 -13.15
N VAL A 23 -5.40 -16.97 -13.65
CA VAL A 23 -6.48 -16.78 -14.63
C VAL A 23 -6.00 -16.26 -15.99
N GLY A 24 -4.73 -15.85 -16.09
CA GLY A 24 -4.19 -15.25 -17.30
C GLY A 24 -4.63 -13.80 -17.51
N GLU A 25 -3.91 -13.06 -18.37
CA GLU A 25 -4.20 -11.65 -18.62
C GLU A 25 -5.56 -11.40 -19.27
N ALA A 26 -6.00 -12.28 -20.16
CA ALA A 26 -7.26 -12.10 -20.89
C ALA A 26 -8.48 -12.13 -19.95
N ALA A 27 -8.54 -13.12 -19.05
CA ALA A 27 -9.61 -13.20 -18.07
C ALA A 27 -9.53 -12.06 -17.03
N LEU A 28 -8.32 -11.65 -16.67
CA LEU A 28 -8.09 -10.52 -15.78
C LEU A 28 -8.59 -9.19 -16.38
N GLY A 29 -8.34 -8.96 -17.68
CA GLY A 29 -8.86 -7.81 -18.43
C GLY A 29 -10.39 -7.81 -18.47
N ALA A 30 -11.00 -8.94 -18.85
CA ALA A 30 -12.46 -9.07 -18.89
C ALA A 30 -13.13 -8.89 -17.51
N ALA A 31 -12.46 -9.31 -16.43
CA ALA A 31 -12.95 -9.08 -15.07
C ALA A 31 -12.75 -7.63 -14.63
N ALA A 32 -11.63 -6.99 -15.01
CA ALA A 32 -11.38 -5.58 -14.73
C ALA A 32 -12.39 -4.67 -15.43
N GLU A 33 -12.78 -4.99 -16.66
CA GLU A 33 -13.82 -4.26 -17.40
C GLU A 33 -15.21 -4.46 -16.79
N ARG A 34 -15.57 -5.71 -16.47
CA ARG A 34 -16.88 -6.04 -15.86
C ARG A 34 -17.06 -5.45 -14.47
N CYS A 35 -15.96 -5.26 -13.75
CA CYS A 35 -15.96 -4.75 -12.37
C CYS A 35 -15.47 -3.31 -12.25
N GLY A 36 -15.03 -2.73 -13.36
CA GLY A 36 -14.72 -1.32 -13.49
C GLY A 36 -16.00 -0.52 -13.56
N GLY A 37 -16.15 0.43 -12.63
CA GLY A 37 -17.13 1.50 -12.76
C GLY A 37 -16.52 2.68 -13.51
N PRO A 38 -16.94 3.94 -13.22
CA PRO A 38 -16.33 5.12 -13.83
C PRO A 38 -14.84 5.32 -13.43
N THR A 39 -14.33 4.55 -12.47
CA THR A 39 -12.94 4.61 -11.98
C THR A 39 -12.28 3.23 -12.00
N LYS A 40 -10.95 3.22 -12.18
CA LYS A 40 -10.13 2.01 -12.13
C LYS A 40 -10.39 1.18 -10.86
N PRO A 41 -10.86 -0.08 -10.96
CA PRO A 41 -11.14 -0.91 -9.80
C PRO A 41 -9.86 -1.27 -9.03
N TYR A 42 -9.98 -1.44 -7.72
CA TYR A 42 -8.91 -1.96 -6.87
C TYR A 42 -8.70 -3.46 -7.12
N VAL A 43 -7.47 -3.95 -6.91
CA VAL A 43 -7.12 -5.38 -7.04
C VAL A 43 -8.06 -6.26 -6.19
N SER A 44 -8.40 -5.83 -4.97
CA SER A 44 -9.33 -6.55 -4.08
C SER A 44 -10.74 -6.72 -4.65
N ARG A 45 -11.22 -5.73 -5.42
CA ARG A 45 -12.53 -5.78 -6.08
C ARG A 45 -12.51 -6.76 -7.24
N VAL A 46 -11.42 -6.77 -8.01
CA VAL A 46 -11.22 -7.72 -9.12
C VAL A 46 -11.12 -9.16 -8.59
N CYS A 47 -10.39 -9.40 -7.50
CA CYS A 47 -10.37 -10.71 -6.82
C CYS A 47 -11.77 -11.18 -6.46
N ARG A 48 -12.58 -10.32 -5.82
CA ARG A 48 -13.96 -10.65 -5.43
C ARG A 48 -14.84 -10.97 -6.63
N CYS A 49 -14.70 -10.21 -7.72
CA CYS A 49 -15.44 -10.46 -8.95
C CYS A 49 -15.07 -11.77 -9.63
N LEU A 50 -13.81 -12.17 -9.55
CA LEU A 50 -13.32 -13.45 -10.03
C LEU A 50 -13.68 -14.61 -9.07
N GLY A 51 -14.26 -14.32 -7.91
CA GLY A 51 -14.51 -15.32 -6.85
C GLY A 51 -13.23 -15.87 -6.21
N LEU A 52 -12.09 -15.23 -6.47
CA LEU A 52 -10.78 -15.69 -6.00
C LEU A 52 -10.44 -15.01 -4.67
N ARG A 53 -9.96 -15.82 -3.72
CA ARG A 53 -9.33 -15.31 -2.51
C ARG A 53 -7.83 -15.28 -2.71
N PRO A 54 -7.20 -14.09 -2.83
CA PRO A 54 -5.76 -14.03 -2.96
C PRO A 54 -5.11 -14.59 -1.69
N PRO A 55 -3.96 -15.28 -1.81
CA PRO A 55 -3.23 -15.74 -0.65
C PRO A 55 -2.89 -14.54 0.23
N ILE A 56 -2.78 -14.80 1.55
CA ILE A 56 -2.29 -13.77 2.47
C ILE A 56 -0.81 -13.58 2.13
N PHE A 57 -0.53 -12.64 1.23
CA PHE A 57 0.79 -12.06 1.09
C PHE A 57 1.02 -11.34 2.41
N GLY A 58 1.57 -12.06 3.39
CA GLY A 58 2.13 -11.47 4.58
C GLY A 58 2.98 -10.31 4.08
N GLU A 59 2.77 -9.13 4.63
CA GLU A 59 3.70 -8.05 4.40
C GLU A 59 5.05 -8.66 4.74
N SER A 60 5.88 -8.90 3.72
CA SER A 60 7.30 -9.13 3.93
C SER A 60 7.81 -7.78 4.36
N ARG A 61 7.41 -7.38 5.57
CA ARG A 61 7.89 -6.21 6.25
C ARG A 61 9.35 -6.57 6.40
N PRO A 62 10.26 -5.84 5.73
CA PRO A 62 11.67 -6.10 5.93
C PRO A 62 11.86 -6.15 7.43
N HIS A 63 12.50 -7.21 7.93
CA HIS A 63 12.83 -7.32 9.35
C HIS A 63 13.84 -6.21 9.62
N ILE A 64 13.33 -4.99 9.85
CA ILE A 64 14.14 -3.86 10.27
C ILE A 64 14.64 -4.28 11.64
N SER A 65 15.94 -4.54 11.72
CA SER A 65 16.55 -4.87 13.00
C SER A 65 16.12 -3.83 14.02
N THR A 66 15.74 -4.27 15.22
CA THR A 66 15.22 -3.40 16.28
C THR A 66 16.14 -2.19 16.48
N ALA A 67 17.46 -2.39 16.35
CA ALA A 67 18.46 -1.33 16.39
C ALA A 67 18.29 -0.23 15.34
N THR A 68 17.94 -0.56 14.08
CA THR A 68 17.69 0.45 13.05
C THR A 68 16.39 1.19 13.31
N ALA A 69 15.34 0.49 13.76
CA ALA A 69 14.08 1.12 14.12
C ALA A 69 14.26 2.09 15.30
N GLU A 70 14.98 1.69 16.35
CA GLU A 70 15.31 2.53 17.51
C GLU A 70 16.12 3.77 17.09
N ARG A 71 17.14 3.61 16.21
CA ARG A 71 17.90 4.75 15.68
C ARG A 71 17.02 5.73 14.94
N SER A 72 16.17 5.25 14.04
CA SER A 72 15.23 6.12 13.31
C SER A 72 14.27 6.83 14.27
N LEU A 73 13.79 6.14 15.29
CA LEU A 73 12.88 6.69 16.28
C LEU A 73 13.56 7.76 17.14
N ALA A 74 14.82 7.55 17.53
CA ALA A 74 15.64 8.54 18.22
C ALA A 74 15.83 9.80 17.36
N SER A 75 16.20 9.66 16.08
CA SER A 75 16.34 10.81 15.18
C SER A 75 15.02 11.57 14.99
N ILE A 76 13.89 10.87 14.89
CA ILE A 76 12.57 11.53 14.82
C ILE A 76 12.30 12.34 16.09
N ARG A 77 12.57 11.77 17.26
CA ARG A 77 12.39 12.47 18.55
C ARG A 77 13.25 13.72 18.65
N GLU A 78 14.51 13.67 18.22
CA GLU A 78 15.41 14.83 18.20
C GLU A 78 14.90 15.95 17.29
N ILE A 79 14.47 15.63 16.07
CA ILE A 79 13.92 16.61 15.13
C ILE A 79 12.69 17.29 15.72
N LEU A 80 11.80 16.51 16.34
CA LEU A 80 10.58 17.03 16.96
C LEU A 80 10.88 17.88 18.21
N ALA A 81 11.82 17.46 19.05
CA ALA A 81 12.26 18.23 20.22
C ALA A 81 12.89 19.57 19.79
N ALA A 82 13.75 19.55 18.77
CA ALA A 82 14.34 20.77 18.22
C ALA A 82 13.27 21.68 17.60
N ALA A 83 12.27 21.13 16.92
CA ALA A 83 11.15 21.90 16.38
C ALA A 83 10.28 22.51 17.48
N ALA A 84 10.03 21.78 18.58
CA ALA A 84 9.30 22.28 19.74
C ALA A 84 10.07 23.39 20.47
N ALA A 85 11.38 23.23 20.65
CA ALA A 85 12.25 24.25 21.24
C ALA A 85 12.27 25.54 20.40
N ARG A 86 12.30 25.42 19.06
CA ARG A 86 12.18 26.58 18.15
C ARG A 86 10.82 27.26 18.20
N ARG A 87 9.75 26.53 18.59
CA ARG A 87 8.40 27.09 18.69
C ARG A 87 8.17 27.87 19.97
N GLY A 88 8.96 27.61 21.02
CA GLY A 88 8.95 28.31 22.31
C GLY A 88 7.60 28.27 23.05
N PRO A 89 7.58 28.42 24.38
CA PRO A 89 6.33 28.51 25.16
C PRO A 89 5.64 29.88 25.02
N GLY A 90 5.64 30.50 23.84
CA GLY A 90 5.25 31.91 23.67
C GLY A 90 4.49 32.27 22.38
N SER A 91 4.03 31.30 21.59
CA SER A 91 3.24 31.58 20.38
C SER A 91 1.76 31.19 20.54
N VAL A 92 1.13 31.77 21.56
CA VAL A 92 -0.32 32.06 21.56
C VAL A 92 -0.42 33.52 21.94
N ARG A 93 -0.55 34.42 20.94
CA ARG A 93 -1.16 35.73 21.14
C ARG A 93 -2.61 35.60 20.68
N VAL A 94 -3.51 35.81 21.64
CA VAL A 94 -4.92 36.16 21.44
C VAL A 94 -4.99 37.55 20.81
#